data_AF-A0A6G7Y1Z3-F1
#
_entry.id   AF-A0A6G7Y1Z3-F1
#
_cell.length_a   1.000
_cell.length_b   1.000
_cell.length_c   1.000
_cell.angle_alpha   90.00
_cell.angle_beta   90.00
_cell.angle_gamma   90.00
#
_symmetry.space_group_name_H-M   'P 1'
#
loop_
_entity.id
_entity.type
_entity.pdbx_description
1 polymer ?
#
loop_
_entity_poly.entity_id
_entity_poly.type
_entity_poly.pdbx_seq_one_letter_code
_entity_poly.pdbx_strand_id
1 'polypeptide(L)'
;MNIFNKIFAKHAKNPKRNYKPQSRAYKDYAVHYEALWNELSKAAMPPQVRLCIDDPYYYAKEHKAAYEAHGLDIELTSFDDLQWFGFLDVLLEENILFTMKPNASLATFKHCIENCGLQLDLNILNKNDKLDAWIQAVDYGIKEQRKCIYEFEVDPQRYVLYVGDLWREASFARIGKALCRSIAQAIKPEPIVVSEAMFNTVYTALDSTWCRDYVAISLTNQPDSIFDSKLGGLPYLSAEQTIPVNEAGEALRLLAQIRLEDLPINPLGLPENGLLQFWVLDNVYYGLEGFADSAQGSSCVIYIGNLDHEISEADVRKRYCVNKPSDSFPFEGSFGMVFEKRTQHLPLYLDELESVFVNAWNQHYPQSIIATVDELGIYYEHARDQSFNTDHKIGGYPFFSQYDPRDAKTPYTDLLLQINSDDVDGHEILWGDCGIANFFIAPVDITARNFTDVLYTWDCY
;
A
#
# COMPACT_ATOMS: atom_id res chain seq x y z
N MET A 1 -31.91 31.33 -29.98
CA MET A 1 -32.26 31.51 -28.56
C MET A 1 -32.47 30.12 -27.96
N ASN A 2 -31.35 29.49 -27.60
CA ASN A 2 -31.18 28.04 -27.51
C ASN A 2 -31.57 27.46 -26.14
N ILE A 3 -31.97 26.18 -26.19
CA ILE A 3 -32.29 25.26 -25.08
C ILE A 3 -31.24 25.25 -23.94
N PHE A 4 -30.00 25.69 -24.20
CA PHE A 4 -28.94 25.85 -23.21
C PHE A 4 -29.21 26.89 -22.12
N ASN A 5 -29.93 27.99 -22.40
CA ASN A 5 -30.22 29.02 -21.38
C ASN A 5 -31.28 28.59 -20.35
N LYS A 6 -32.05 27.52 -20.61
CA LYS A 6 -33.06 27.02 -19.66
C LYS A 6 -32.48 26.03 -18.63
N ILE A 7 -31.33 25.43 -18.92
CA ILE A 7 -30.68 24.47 -18.02
C ILE A 7 -29.83 25.21 -16.97
N PHE A 8 -29.09 26.25 -17.37
CA PHE A 8 -28.24 27.01 -16.44
C PHE A 8 -29.01 27.98 -15.51
N ALA A 9 -30.20 28.46 -15.90
CA ALA A 9 -30.98 29.36 -15.05
C ALA A 9 -31.58 28.69 -13.78
N LYS A 10 -31.54 27.35 -13.68
CA LYS A 10 -32.12 26.60 -12.55
C LYS A 10 -31.11 26.30 -11.43
N HIS A 11 -29.82 26.55 -11.63
CA HIS A 11 -28.77 26.20 -10.68
C HIS A 11 -28.09 27.38 -9.97
N ALA A 12 -28.46 28.62 -10.27
CA ALA A 12 -27.85 29.81 -9.66
C ALA A 12 -28.48 30.31 -8.34
N LYS A 13 -29.32 29.52 -7.62
CA LYS A 13 -29.93 29.97 -6.35
C LYS A 13 -30.09 28.86 -5.31
N ASN A 14 -29.00 28.46 -4.65
CA ASN A 14 -28.92 28.25 -3.18
C ASN A 14 -27.59 27.55 -2.82
N PRO A 15 -26.69 28.17 -2.05
CA PRO A 15 -25.63 27.44 -1.38
C PRO A 15 -26.20 26.83 -0.09
N LYS A 16 -25.91 25.55 0.15
CA LYS A 16 -26.33 24.68 1.28
C LYS A 16 -27.50 23.74 0.97
N ARG A 17 -27.17 22.53 0.51
CA ARG A 17 -27.86 21.29 0.93
C ARG A 17 -27.03 20.05 0.62
N ASN A 18 -26.84 19.24 1.66
CA ASN A 18 -26.22 17.91 1.67
C ASN A 18 -26.67 17.05 0.49
N TYR A 19 -25.70 16.46 -0.22
CA TYR A 19 -25.95 15.50 -1.29
C TYR A 19 -26.32 14.13 -0.67
N LYS A 20 -27.53 13.65 -0.97
CA LYS A 20 -27.85 12.21 -0.97
C LYS A 20 -28.28 11.82 -2.40
N PRO A 21 -27.81 10.69 -2.94
CA PRO A 21 -27.97 10.38 -4.36
C PRO A 21 -29.37 9.83 -4.63
N GLN A 22 -30.12 10.50 -5.50
CA GLN A 22 -31.39 9.98 -6.03
C GLN A 22 -31.48 10.21 -7.55
N SER A 23 -30.77 9.38 -8.33
CA SER A 23 -31.27 8.94 -9.63
C SER A 23 -30.70 7.56 -9.99
N ARG A 24 -31.53 6.69 -10.57
CA ARG A 24 -31.13 5.35 -11.04
C ARG A 24 -30.12 5.42 -12.19
N ALA A 25 -30.17 6.50 -12.98
CA ALA A 25 -29.24 6.80 -14.06
C ALA A 25 -27.80 7.02 -13.56
N TYR A 26 -27.61 7.62 -12.38
CA TYR A 26 -26.28 7.83 -11.80
C TYR A 26 -25.64 6.52 -11.31
N LYS A 27 -26.46 5.56 -10.85
CA LYS A 27 -25.99 4.23 -10.42
C LYS A 27 -25.59 3.35 -11.61
N ASP A 28 -26.36 3.39 -12.70
CA ASP A 28 -26.02 2.63 -13.92
C ASP A 28 -24.78 3.20 -14.63
N TYR A 29 -24.57 4.51 -14.54
CA TYR A 29 -23.38 5.23 -15.03
C TYR A 29 -22.12 4.85 -14.23
N ALA A 30 -22.18 4.83 -12.90
CA ALA A 30 -21.06 4.47 -12.03
C ALA A 30 -20.60 3.01 -12.19
N VAL A 31 -21.52 2.05 -12.37
CA VAL A 31 -21.17 0.62 -12.53
C VAL A 31 -20.48 0.33 -13.88
N HIS A 32 -20.84 1.07 -14.93
CA HIS A 32 -20.20 0.92 -16.24
C HIS A 32 -18.85 1.65 -16.29
N TYR A 33 -18.73 2.74 -15.55
CA TYR A 33 -17.47 3.44 -15.33
C TYR A 33 -16.44 2.53 -14.65
N GLU A 34 -16.83 1.86 -13.57
CA GLU A 34 -15.96 0.95 -12.80
C GLU A 34 -15.45 -0.24 -13.64
N ALA A 35 -16.27 -0.75 -14.56
CA ALA A 35 -15.87 -1.86 -15.44
C ALA A 35 -14.89 -1.42 -16.55
N LEU A 36 -15.05 -0.21 -17.09
CA LEU A 36 -14.11 0.36 -18.08
C LEU A 36 -12.81 0.79 -17.40
N TRP A 37 -12.92 1.37 -16.21
CA TRP A 37 -11.84 1.73 -15.30
C TRP A 37 -10.95 0.54 -14.98
N ASN A 38 -11.54 -0.59 -14.57
CA ASN A 38 -10.83 -1.83 -14.24
C ASN A 38 -10.16 -2.51 -15.44
N GLU A 39 -10.55 -2.18 -16.67
CA GLU A 39 -9.94 -2.73 -17.88
C GLU A 39 -8.82 -1.82 -18.41
N LEU A 40 -8.98 -0.50 -18.32
CA LEU A 40 -7.95 0.47 -18.72
C LEU A 40 -6.81 0.56 -17.71
N SER A 41 -7.08 0.36 -16.41
CA SER A 41 -6.05 0.34 -15.36
C SER A 41 -5.06 -0.81 -15.50
N LYS A 42 -5.44 -1.90 -16.19
CA LYS A 42 -4.61 -3.09 -16.43
C LYS A 42 -3.68 -3.00 -17.65
N ALA A 43 -3.78 -1.94 -18.46
CA ALA A 43 -3.19 -1.91 -19.80
C ALA A 43 -2.05 -0.88 -20.00
N ALA A 44 -1.47 -0.34 -18.92
CA ALA A 44 -0.49 0.76 -18.93
C ALA A 44 -0.99 2.04 -19.65
N MET A 45 -1.41 3.04 -18.88
CA MET A 45 -1.95 4.30 -19.42
C MET A 45 -0.85 5.28 -19.87
N PRO A 46 -1.08 6.09 -20.92
CA PRO A 46 -0.16 7.16 -21.33
C PRO A 46 0.11 8.18 -20.20
N PRO A 47 1.31 8.79 -20.11
CA PRO A 47 1.67 9.70 -19.02
C PRO A 47 0.79 10.95 -18.89
N GLN A 48 0.29 11.51 -20.00
CA GLN A 48 -0.63 12.66 -19.96
C GLN A 48 -2.02 12.28 -19.44
N VAL A 49 -2.50 11.07 -19.77
CA VAL A 49 -3.72 10.48 -19.19
C VAL A 49 -3.53 10.21 -17.70
N ARG A 50 -2.34 9.75 -17.31
CA ARG A 50 -1.98 9.60 -15.90
C ARG A 50 -1.98 10.94 -15.16
N LEU A 51 -1.45 12.00 -15.77
CA LEU A 51 -1.39 13.34 -15.19
C LEU A 51 -2.78 13.97 -15.00
N CYS A 52 -3.70 13.82 -15.96
CA CYS A 52 -5.08 14.28 -15.77
C CYS A 52 -5.84 13.46 -14.73
N ILE A 53 -5.42 12.23 -14.44
CA ILE A 53 -6.01 11.35 -13.42
C ILE A 53 -5.46 11.67 -12.02
N ASP A 54 -4.14 11.74 -11.88
CA ASP A 54 -3.48 11.85 -10.59
C ASP A 54 -3.49 13.30 -10.07
N ASP A 55 -3.43 14.31 -10.97
CA ASP A 55 -3.53 15.73 -10.61
C ASP A 55 -4.31 16.56 -11.67
N PRO A 56 -5.65 16.39 -11.75
CA PRO A 56 -6.50 17.08 -12.73
C PRO A 56 -6.47 18.60 -12.60
N TYR A 57 -6.22 19.14 -11.40
CA TYR A 57 -6.16 20.58 -11.20
C TYR A 57 -4.86 21.16 -11.76
N TYR A 58 -3.74 20.46 -11.60
CA TYR A 58 -2.47 20.83 -12.23
C TYR A 58 -2.59 20.76 -13.75
N TYR A 59 -3.09 19.64 -14.27
CA TYR A 59 -3.31 19.48 -15.71
C TYR A 59 -4.21 20.58 -16.29
N ALA A 60 -5.35 20.87 -15.65
CA ALA A 60 -6.26 21.90 -16.11
C ALA A 60 -5.65 23.31 -16.08
N LYS A 61 -4.75 23.61 -15.14
CA LYS A 61 -4.04 24.90 -15.09
C LYS A 61 -3.05 25.06 -16.24
N GLU A 62 -2.32 24.00 -16.58
CA GLU A 62 -1.39 23.98 -17.71
C GLU A 62 -2.15 24.04 -19.06
N HIS A 63 -3.33 23.43 -19.15
CA HIS A 63 -4.19 23.36 -20.35
C HIS A 63 -5.41 24.31 -20.29
N LYS A 64 -5.27 25.43 -19.58
CA LYS A 64 -6.38 26.32 -19.21
C LYS A 64 -7.27 26.77 -20.37
N ALA A 65 -6.67 27.06 -21.52
CA ALA A 65 -7.38 27.55 -22.69
C ALA A 65 -8.41 26.53 -23.25
N ALA A 66 -8.11 25.22 -23.16
CA ALA A 66 -9.00 24.17 -23.63
C ALA A 66 -10.24 24.04 -22.72
N TYR A 67 -10.05 24.07 -21.40
CA TYR A 67 -11.14 24.05 -20.43
C TYR A 67 -12.03 25.31 -20.52
N GLU A 68 -11.43 26.49 -20.68
CA GLU A 68 -12.17 27.74 -20.88
C GLU A 68 -12.97 27.75 -22.20
N ALA A 69 -12.44 27.15 -23.28
CA ALA A 69 -13.16 27.00 -24.55
C ALA A 69 -14.41 26.12 -24.44
N HIS A 70 -14.42 25.19 -23.48
CA HIS A 70 -15.58 24.38 -23.12
C HIS A 70 -16.51 25.06 -22.07
N GLY A 71 -16.19 26.29 -21.66
CA GLY A 71 -16.98 27.09 -20.72
C GLY A 71 -16.83 26.68 -19.27
N LEU A 72 -15.73 25.98 -18.91
CA LEU A 72 -15.44 25.55 -17.55
C LEU A 72 -14.54 26.57 -16.86
N ASP A 73 -14.88 26.90 -15.61
CA ASP A 73 -14.02 27.67 -14.71
C ASP A 73 -13.28 26.69 -13.81
N ILE A 74 -11.96 26.60 -13.98
CA ILE A 74 -11.12 25.61 -13.29
C ILE A 74 -11.21 25.74 -11.77
N GLU A 75 -11.39 26.95 -11.24
CA GLU A 75 -11.47 27.17 -9.79
C GLU A 75 -12.84 26.77 -9.20
N LEU A 76 -13.86 26.63 -10.05
CA LEU A 76 -15.24 26.32 -9.66
C LEU A 76 -15.70 24.92 -10.11
N THR A 77 -14.88 24.20 -10.88
CA THR A 77 -15.18 22.87 -11.44
C THR A 77 -14.68 21.78 -10.50
N SER A 78 -15.44 20.69 -10.35
CA SER A 78 -15.11 19.61 -9.43
C SER A 78 -13.89 18.80 -9.90
N PHE A 79 -13.21 18.12 -8.98
CA PHE A 79 -12.06 17.25 -9.27
C PHE A 79 -12.40 16.21 -10.34
N ASP A 80 -13.52 15.50 -10.15
CA ASP A 80 -13.98 14.46 -11.07
C ASP A 80 -14.28 15.03 -12.46
N ASP A 81 -14.95 16.18 -12.53
CA ASP A 81 -15.24 16.83 -13.81
C ASP A 81 -13.95 17.29 -14.50
N LEU A 82 -13.00 17.88 -13.77
CA LEU A 82 -11.71 18.31 -14.33
C LEU A 82 -10.87 17.14 -14.83
N GLN A 83 -10.86 16.04 -14.09
CA GLN A 83 -10.24 14.77 -14.46
C GLN A 83 -10.83 14.21 -15.76
N TRP A 84 -12.15 14.21 -15.85
CA TRP A 84 -12.86 13.75 -17.04
C TRP A 84 -12.63 14.62 -18.27
N PHE A 85 -12.69 15.95 -18.11
CA PHE A 85 -12.45 16.86 -19.21
C PHE A 85 -11.00 16.82 -19.67
N GLY A 86 -10.03 16.69 -18.76
CA GLY A 86 -8.62 16.55 -19.12
C GLY A 86 -8.34 15.27 -19.86
N PHE A 87 -8.93 14.17 -19.40
CA PHE A 87 -8.88 12.91 -20.12
C PHE A 87 -9.46 13.03 -21.54
N LEU A 88 -10.61 13.69 -21.71
CA LEU A 88 -11.22 13.92 -23.02
C LEU A 88 -10.41 14.88 -23.90
N ASP A 89 -9.77 15.87 -23.31
CA ASP A 89 -8.95 16.88 -23.99
C ASP A 89 -7.67 16.28 -24.55
N VAL A 90 -6.94 15.49 -23.73
CA VAL A 90 -5.79 14.67 -24.20
C VAL A 90 -6.21 13.80 -25.38
N LEU A 91 -7.38 13.15 -25.29
CA LEU A 91 -7.88 12.30 -26.37
C LEU A 91 -8.32 13.08 -27.62
N LEU A 92 -8.69 14.36 -27.50
CA LEU A 92 -9.05 15.23 -28.62
C LEU A 92 -7.82 15.85 -29.28
N GLU A 93 -6.85 16.32 -28.50
CA GLU A 93 -5.59 16.90 -28.94
C GLU A 93 -4.72 15.88 -29.68
N GLU A 94 -4.65 14.66 -29.16
CA GLU A 94 -3.99 13.51 -29.80
C GLU A 94 -4.84 12.89 -30.92
N ASN A 95 -6.03 13.46 -31.16
CA ASN A 95 -6.92 13.11 -32.25
C ASN A 95 -7.43 11.65 -32.24
N ILE A 96 -7.68 11.17 -31.03
CA ILE A 96 -8.11 9.82 -30.66
C ILE A 96 -9.66 9.70 -30.67
N LEU A 97 -10.42 10.80 -30.89
CA LEU A 97 -11.90 10.87 -30.82
C LEU A 97 -12.59 11.40 -32.12
N PHE A 98 -13.80 10.91 -32.45
CA PHE A 98 -14.72 11.54 -33.44
C PHE A 98 -16.21 11.43 -33.04
N THR A 99 -17.05 12.36 -33.53
CA THR A 99 -18.52 12.39 -33.30
C THR A 99 -19.33 12.19 -34.58
N MET A 100 -20.33 11.30 -34.57
CA MET A 100 -21.33 11.19 -35.64
C MET A 100 -22.66 11.85 -35.24
N LYS A 101 -23.31 12.51 -36.22
CA LYS A 101 -24.63 13.13 -35.99
C LYS A 101 -25.74 12.07 -35.90
N PRO A 102 -26.79 12.31 -35.09
CA PRO A 102 -27.98 11.45 -35.06
C PRO A 102 -28.66 11.45 -36.44
N ASN A 103 -28.98 10.27 -36.97
CA ASN A 103 -29.63 9.98 -38.27
C ASN A 103 -28.72 9.74 -39.49
N ALA A 104 -27.54 9.14 -39.30
CA ALA A 104 -26.67 8.78 -40.42
C ALA A 104 -27.24 7.61 -41.25
N SER A 105 -27.17 7.72 -42.58
CA SER A 105 -27.63 6.71 -43.53
C SER A 105 -26.63 5.57 -43.71
N LEU A 106 -27.04 4.41 -44.24
CA LEU A 106 -26.12 3.31 -44.61
C LEU A 106 -24.99 3.79 -45.54
N ALA A 107 -25.25 4.78 -46.40
CA ALA A 107 -24.23 5.38 -47.26
C ALA A 107 -23.18 6.16 -46.45
N THR A 108 -23.60 6.82 -45.37
CA THR A 108 -22.70 7.51 -44.44
C THR A 108 -21.85 6.51 -43.66
N PHE A 109 -22.45 5.40 -43.21
CA PHE A 109 -21.71 4.31 -42.55
C PHE A 109 -20.69 3.65 -43.49
N LYS A 110 -21.09 3.32 -44.73
CA LYS A 110 -20.20 2.75 -45.75
C LYS A 110 -19.01 3.67 -46.06
N HIS A 111 -19.28 4.95 -46.29
CA HIS A 111 -18.24 5.95 -46.56
C HIS A 111 -17.26 6.11 -45.38
N CYS A 112 -17.75 6.05 -44.13
CA CYS A 112 -16.89 6.12 -42.96
C CYS A 112 -15.97 4.89 -42.82
N ILE A 113 -16.47 3.68 -43.10
CA ILE A 113 -15.68 2.45 -43.00
C ILE A 113 -14.61 2.36 -44.12
N GLU A 114 -14.95 2.76 -45.34
CA GLU A 114 -14.00 2.82 -46.47
C GLU A 114 -12.85 3.80 -46.18
N ASN A 115 -13.15 4.96 -45.57
CA ASN A 115 -12.15 5.95 -45.17
C ASN A 115 -11.25 5.49 -44.01
N CYS A 116 -11.66 4.48 -43.23
CA CYS A 116 -10.82 3.83 -42.22
C CYS A 116 -9.90 2.74 -42.81
N GLY A 117 -9.85 2.59 -44.15
CA GLY A 117 -8.96 1.63 -44.82
C GLY A 117 -9.36 0.16 -44.66
N LEU A 118 -10.58 -0.13 -44.20
CA LEU A 118 -11.16 -1.47 -44.16
C LEU A 118 -11.87 -1.75 -45.49
N GLN A 119 -11.33 -2.67 -46.29
CA GLN A 119 -12.01 -3.12 -47.51
C GLN A 119 -13.04 -4.20 -47.16
N LEU A 120 -14.20 -3.79 -46.69
CA LEU A 120 -15.33 -4.70 -46.55
C LEU A 120 -16.00 -4.90 -47.92
N ASP A 121 -16.44 -6.11 -48.25
CA ASP A 121 -17.40 -6.27 -49.35
C ASP A 121 -18.76 -5.75 -48.87
N LEU A 122 -19.00 -4.47 -49.11
CA LEU A 122 -20.19 -3.77 -48.63
C LEU A 122 -21.45 -4.15 -49.41
N ASN A 123 -21.37 -5.03 -50.41
CA ASN A 123 -22.54 -5.57 -51.10
C ASN A 123 -23.31 -6.60 -50.26
N ILE A 124 -22.69 -7.11 -49.19
CA ILE A 124 -23.31 -8.05 -48.26
C ILE A 124 -24.25 -7.33 -47.27
N LEU A 125 -24.11 -6.00 -47.13
CA LEU A 125 -24.89 -5.18 -46.19
C LEU A 125 -26.06 -4.46 -46.89
N ASN A 126 -27.28 -4.84 -46.53
CA ASN A 126 -28.53 -4.25 -46.97
C ASN A 126 -29.02 -3.19 -45.98
N LYS A 127 -29.64 -2.11 -46.49
CA LYS A 127 -30.29 -1.04 -45.71
C LYS A 127 -31.41 -1.54 -44.80
N ASN A 128 -31.96 -2.73 -45.09
CA ASN A 128 -33.02 -3.37 -44.32
C ASN A 128 -32.50 -4.40 -43.32
N ASP A 129 -31.19 -4.68 -43.29
CA ASP A 129 -30.63 -5.60 -42.32
C ASP A 129 -30.67 -4.99 -40.91
N LYS A 130 -30.80 -5.86 -39.91
CA LYS A 130 -30.67 -5.45 -38.51
C LYS A 130 -29.20 -5.16 -38.20
N LEU A 131 -29.00 -4.23 -37.29
CA LEU A 131 -27.70 -3.78 -36.82
C LEU A 131 -26.73 -4.92 -36.46
N ASP A 132 -27.23 -6.04 -35.90
CA ASP A 132 -26.46 -7.26 -35.58
C ASP A 132 -25.71 -7.86 -36.78
N ALA A 133 -26.29 -7.78 -37.98
CA ALA A 133 -25.65 -8.26 -39.20
C ALA A 133 -24.50 -7.32 -39.64
N TRP A 134 -24.65 -6.02 -39.40
CA TRP A 134 -23.61 -5.03 -39.72
C TRP A 134 -22.41 -5.15 -38.76
N ILE A 135 -22.68 -5.47 -37.50
CA ILE A 135 -21.65 -5.72 -36.47
C ILE A 135 -20.83 -6.98 -36.79
N GLN A 136 -21.50 -8.07 -37.16
CA GLN A 136 -20.81 -9.32 -37.53
C GLN A 136 -19.93 -9.15 -38.76
N ALA A 137 -20.35 -8.34 -39.74
CA ALA A 137 -19.54 -8.07 -40.93
C ALA A 137 -18.27 -7.25 -40.61
N VAL A 138 -18.35 -6.28 -39.70
CA VAL A 138 -17.18 -5.51 -39.25
C VAL A 138 -16.23 -6.38 -38.42
N ASP A 139 -16.76 -7.19 -37.49
CA ASP A 139 -15.97 -8.13 -36.67
C ASP A 139 -15.27 -9.19 -37.54
N TYR A 140 -15.96 -9.73 -38.55
CA TYR A 140 -15.38 -10.66 -39.52
C TYR A 140 -14.28 -10.01 -40.37
N GLY A 141 -14.52 -8.80 -40.89
CA GLY A 141 -13.54 -8.09 -41.73
C GLY A 141 -12.26 -7.70 -41.00
N ILE A 142 -12.36 -7.33 -39.71
CA ILE A 142 -11.19 -7.06 -38.86
C ILE A 142 -10.38 -8.35 -38.62
N LYS A 143 -11.07 -9.49 -38.40
CA LYS A 143 -10.45 -10.79 -38.12
C LYS A 143 -9.81 -11.45 -39.35
N GLU A 144 -10.47 -11.43 -40.51
CA GLU A 144 -9.94 -12.06 -41.73
C GLU A 144 -8.75 -11.31 -42.33
N GLN A 145 -8.74 -9.98 -42.27
CA GLN A 145 -7.67 -9.17 -42.88
C GLN A 145 -6.42 -9.03 -42.01
N ARG A 146 -6.37 -9.68 -40.83
CA ARG A 146 -5.24 -9.69 -39.88
C ARG A 146 -4.60 -8.31 -39.66
N LYS A 147 -5.41 -7.25 -39.56
CA LYS A 147 -4.88 -5.92 -39.27
C LYS A 147 -4.65 -5.77 -37.77
N CYS A 148 -3.38 -5.68 -37.38
CA CYS A 148 -2.97 -5.36 -36.02
C CYS A 148 -3.25 -3.87 -35.74
N ILE A 149 -3.73 -3.56 -34.54
CA ILE A 149 -3.86 -2.19 -34.05
C ILE A 149 -2.97 -2.10 -32.80
N TYR A 150 -1.65 -2.00 -33.02
CA TYR A 150 -0.70 -1.17 -32.25
C TYR A 150 0.74 -1.34 -32.77
N GLU A 151 1.45 -0.21 -32.93
CA GLU A 151 2.91 -0.07 -32.80
C GLU A 151 3.19 1.40 -32.41
N PHE A 152 4.02 1.62 -31.39
CA PHE A 152 4.47 2.94 -30.95
C PHE A 152 5.74 3.36 -31.73
N GLU A 153 5.65 4.43 -32.51
CA GLU A 153 6.71 5.44 -32.62
C GLU A 153 6.04 6.80 -32.82
N VAL A 154 6.68 7.88 -32.36
CA VAL A 154 6.11 9.22 -32.21
C VAL A 154 5.61 9.82 -33.55
N ASP A 155 4.26 9.79 -33.75
CA ASP A 155 3.37 10.62 -34.62
C ASP A 155 3.64 10.61 -36.16
N PRO A 156 2.72 10.77 -37.17
CA PRO A 156 1.26 11.10 -37.22
C PRO A 156 0.45 10.43 -38.37
N GLN A 157 -0.46 9.46 -38.12
CA GLN A 157 -1.58 9.09 -39.03
C GLN A 157 -2.58 8.03 -38.46
N ARG A 158 -3.14 8.33 -37.27
CA ARG A 158 -4.49 8.05 -36.73
C ARG A 158 -5.34 6.87 -37.27
N TYR A 159 -5.77 5.99 -36.35
CA TYR A 159 -7.04 5.25 -36.46
C TYR A 159 -7.77 5.22 -35.11
N VAL A 160 -9.05 5.63 -35.12
CA VAL A 160 -9.89 6.02 -33.97
C VAL A 160 -10.98 4.99 -33.67
N LEU A 161 -11.42 4.90 -32.41
CA LEU A 161 -12.79 4.45 -32.08
C LEU A 161 -13.38 5.17 -30.86
N TYR A 162 -14.48 5.90 -31.07
CA TYR A 162 -15.38 6.37 -30.01
C TYR A 162 -16.85 6.12 -30.37
N VAL A 163 -17.65 5.73 -29.37
CA VAL A 163 -19.10 5.53 -29.47
C VAL A 163 -19.80 6.66 -28.72
N GLY A 164 -19.94 7.81 -29.37
CA GLY A 164 -20.67 8.97 -28.85
C GLY A 164 -22.17 8.92 -29.21
N ASP A 165 -23.03 9.24 -28.24
CA ASP A 165 -24.49 9.44 -28.33
C ASP A 165 -25.38 8.26 -28.79
N LEU A 166 -24.92 7.02 -28.66
CA LEU A 166 -25.72 5.83 -29.01
C LEU A 166 -26.44 5.15 -27.84
N TRP A 167 -26.41 5.74 -26.64
CA TRP A 167 -26.89 5.10 -25.40
C TRP A 167 -28.40 5.16 -25.15
N ARG A 168 -29.19 5.57 -26.14
CA ARG A 168 -30.65 5.52 -26.03
C ARG A 168 -31.24 4.18 -26.48
N GLU A 169 -30.47 3.31 -27.13
CA GLU A 169 -30.90 1.95 -27.47
C GLU A 169 -29.87 0.89 -27.02
N ALA A 170 -30.35 -0.11 -26.28
CA ALA A 170 -29.56 -1.20 -25.68
C ALA A 170 -28.73 -2.03 -26.70
N SER A 171 -29.04 -1.92 -27.98
CA SER A 171 -28.42 -2.61 -29.10
C SER A 171 -26.98 -2.12 -29.38
N PHE A 172 -26.71 -0.83 -29.26
CA PHE A 172 -25.42 -0.22 -29.62
C PHE A 172 -24.36 -0.32 -28.50
N ALA A 173 -24.80 -0.41 -27.25
CA ALA A 173 -23.94 -0.68 -26.09
C ALA A 173 -23.21 -2.04 -26.19
N ARG A 174 -23.81 -3.03 -26.88
CA ARG A 174 -23.21 -4.35 -27.09
C ARG A 174 -22.07 -4.31 -28.10
N ILE A 175 -22.12 -3.39 -29.07
CA ILE A 175 -21.08 -3.17 -30.09
C ILE A 175 -19.82 -2.61 -29.44
N GLY A 176 -19.96 -1.55 -28.66
CA GLY A 176 -18.83 -0.93 -27.94
C GLY A 176 -18.14 -1.94 -27.03
N LYS A 177 -18.90 -2.73 -26.25
CA LYS A 177 -18.34 -3.77 -25.37
C LYS A 177 -17.62 -4.90 -26.12
N ALA A 178 -18.12 -5.33 -27.28
CA ALA A 178 -17.47 -6.37 -28.07
C ALA A 178 -16.16 -5.86 -28.70
N LEU A 179 -16.15 -4.62 -29.18
CA LEU A 179 -14.97 -4.00 -29.78
C LEU A 179 -13.87 -3.72 -28.74
N CYS A 180 -14.22 -3.21 -27.56
CA CYS A 180 -13.28 -3.02 -26.45
C CYS A 180 -12.61 -4.34 -26.03
N ARG A 181 -13.34 -5.46 -25.98
CA ARG A 181 -12.76 -6.77 -25.66
C ARG A 181 -11.78 -7.26 -26.72
N SER A 182 -12.11 -7.10 -28.01
CA SER A 182 -11.22 -7.49 -29.10
C SER A 182 -9.95 -6.64 -29.12
N ILE A 183 -10.06 -5.35 -28.78
CA ILE A 183 -8.92 -4.43 -28.64
C ILE A 183 -8.06 -4.81 -27.41
N ALA A 184 -8.66 -5.07 -26.25
CA ALA A 184 -7.93 -5.53 -25.06
C ALA A 184 -7.20 -6.87 -25.28
N GLN A 185 -7.75 -7.77 -26.09
CA GLN A 185 -7.07 -9.01 -26.50
C GLN A 185 -5.94 -8.79 -27.51
N ALA A 186 -6.00 -7.74 -28.32
CA ALA A 186 -4.97 -7.38 -29.29
C ALA A 186 -3.85 -6.51 -28.69
N ILE A 187 -4.12 -5.81 -27.57
CA ILE A 187 -3.18 -4.92 -26.85
C ILE A 187 -2.25 -5.66 -25.88
N LYS A 188 -2.43 -6.96 -25.63
CA LYS A 188 -1.47 -7.71 -24.78
C LYS A 188 -0.05 -7.45 -25.31
N PRO A 189 0.81 -6.72 -24.58
CA PRO A 189 2.18 -6.54 -25.02
C PRO A 189 2.80 -7.92 -25.17
N GLU A 190 3.79 -8.05 -26.07
CA GLU A 190 4.65 -9.23 -26.00
C GLU A 190 5.08 -9.41 -24.55
N PRO A 191 5.08 -10.65 -24.01
CA PRO A 191 5.40 -10.88 -22.61
C PRO A 191 6.71 -10.17 -22.30
N ILE A 192 6.68 -9.30 -21.29
CA ILE A 192 7.86 -8.57 -20.83
C ILE A 192 8.97 -9.59 -20.66
N VAL A 193 10.10 -9.38 -21.34
CA VAL A 193 11.26 -10.25 -21.19
C VAL A 193 11.92 -9.90 -19.85
N VAL A 194 11.33 -10.38 -18.77
CA VAL A 194 11.90 -10.30 -17.42
C VAL A 194 12.95 -11.39 -17.31
N SER A 195 14.17 -11.02 -16.95
CA SER A 195 15.23 -11.96 -16.62
C SER A 195 15.69 -11.77 -15.18
N GLU A 196 16.20 -12.84 -14.57
CA GLU A 196 16.78 -12.80 -13.22
C GLU A 196 17.87 -11.73 -13.09
N ALA A 197 18.71 -11.56 -14.11
CA ALA A 197 19.77 -10.53 -14.12
C ALA A 197 19.20 -9.11 -14.07
N MET A 198 18.07 -8.87 -14.76
CA MET A 198 17.39 -7.57 -14.70
C MET A 198 16.81 -7.31 -13.31
N PHE A 199 16.12 -8.32 -12.76
CA PHE A 199 15.57 -8.26 -11.40
C PHE A 199 16.66 -7.97 -10.37
N ASN A 200 17.75 -8.76 -10.39
CA ASN A 200 18.84 -8.62 -9.43
C ASN A 200 19.52 -7.24 -9.52
N THR A 201 19.56 -6.62 -10.70
CA THR A 201 20.09 -5.26 -10.87
C THR A 201 19.27 -4.24 -10.09
N VAL A 202 17.94 -4.28 -10.24
CA VAL A 202 17.01 -3.36 -9.54
C VAL A 202 16.97 -3.67 -8.05
N TYR A 203 16.88 -4.96 -7.69
CA TYR A 203 16.90 -5.41 -6.31
C TYR A 203 18.17 -4.94 -5.58
N THR A 204 19.35 -5.14 -6.16
CA THR A 204 20.62 -4.74 -5.53
C THR A 204 20.72 -3.23 -5.36
N ALA A 205 20.24 -2.45 -6.34
CA ALA A 205 20.22 -0.99 -6.24
C ALA A 205 19.32 -0.52 -5.08
N LEU A 206 18.12 -1.10 -4.96
CA LEU A 206 17.20 -0.81 -3.86
C LEU A 206 17.75 -1.30 -2.52
N ASP A 207 18.27 -2.52 -2.47
CA ASP A 207 18.87 -3.09 -1.27
C ASP A 207 20.00 -2.20 -0.73
N SER A 208 20.86 -1.67 -1.59
CA SER A 208 21.92 -0.75 -1.13
C SER A 208 21.41 0.55 -0.49
N THR A 209 20.17 0.94 -0.78
CA THR A 209 19.52 2.14 -0.23
C THR A 209 18.71 1.81 1.03
N TRP A 210 18.07 0.64 1.05
CA TRP A 210 17.13 0.25 2.10
C TRP A 210 17.74 -0.71 3.11
N CYS A 211 18.90 -1.31 2.85
CA CYS A 211 19.57 -2.16 3.83
C CYS A 211 19.89 -1.34 5.08
N ARG A 212 19.70 -1.94 6.24
CA ARG A 212 20.04 -1.29 7.52
C ARG A 212 20.51 -2.32 8.52
N ASP A 213 21.44 -1.87 9.37
CA ASP A 213 21.90 -2.69 10.47
C ASP A 213 20.83 -2.79 11.57
N TYR A 214 20.83 -3.91 12.27
CA TYR A 214 20.01 -4.18 13.44
C TYR A 214 20.77 -5.10 14.41
N VAL A 215 20.26 -5.21 15.64
CA VAL A 215 20.76 -6.19 16.61
C VAL A 215 19.76 -7.33 16.68
N ALA A 216 20.14 -8.50 16.19
CA ALA A 216 19.39 -9.73 16.35
C ALA A 216 19.56 -10.26 17.79
N ILE A 217 18.49 -10.82 18.33
CA ILE A 217 18.45 -11.41 19.67
C ILE A 217 18.16 -12.91 19.50
N SER A 218 19.06 -13.75 20.02
CA SER A 218 18.81 -15.19 20.18
C SER A 218 18.50 -15.49 21.63
N LEU A 219 17.46 -16.29 21.87
CA LEU A 219 17.03 -16.65 23.21
C LEU A 219 17.70 -17.95 23.68
N THR A 220 17.95 -18.06 24.98
CA THR A 220 18.59 -19.23 25.60
C THR A 220 17.90 -19.61 26.91
N ASN A 221 18.10 -20.84 27.39
CA ASN A 221 17.44 -21.34 28.61
C ASN A 221 18.06 -20.90 29.95
N GLN A 222 18.98 -19.94 30.00
CA GLN A 222 19.74 -19.61 31.22
C GLN A 222 20.01 -18.12 31.45
N PRO A 223 19.04 -17.36 31.97
CA PRO A 223 19.33 -16.09 32.64
C PRO A 223 19.58 -16.34 34.13
N ASP A 224 20.82 -16.13 34.59
CA ASP A 224 21.24 -16.54 35.94
C ASP A 224 21.20 -15.41 36.97
N SER A 225 21.16 -14.14 36.54
CA SER A 225 21.26 -12.98 37.42
C SER A 225 20.20 -11.92 37.16
N ILE A 226 19.72 -11.24 38.21
CA ILE A 226 18.90 -10.02 38.08
C ILE A 226 19.52 -8.91 37.21
N PHE A 227 20.83 -8.96 36.93
CA PHE A 227 21.52 -7.98 36.09
C PHE A 227 21.60 -8.38 34.60
N ASP A 228 21.26 -9.62 34.26
CA ASP A 228 21.44 -10.14 32.91
C ASP A 228 20.36 -9.65 31.95
N SER A 229 20.70 -9.67 30.66
CA SER A 229 19.74 -9.55 29.56
C SER A 229 18.85 -10.79 29.49
N LYS A 230 17.53 -10.60 29.52
CA LYS A 230 16.55 -11.69 29.58
C LYS A 230 15.17 -11.31 29.06
N LEU A 231 14.43 -12.32 28.64
CA LEU A 231 12.98 -12.31 28.50
C LEU A 231 12.37 -12.86 29.80
N GLY A 232 11.41 -12.17 30.39
CA GLY A 232 10.73 -12.59 31.62
C GLY A 232 11.60 -12.68 32.86
N GLY A 233 11.13 -13.49 33.82
CA GLY A 233 11.88 -13.80 35.04
C GLY A 233 11.91 -12.70 36.10
N LEU A 234 12.92 -12.78 36.96
CA LEU A 234 13.15 -11.83 38.04
C LEU A 234 13.89 -10.59 37.50
N PRO A 235 13.27 -9.39 37.58
CA PRO A 235 13.89 -8.14 37.15
C PRO A 235 15.02 -7.71 38.09
N TYR A 236 15.86 -6.77 37.67
CA TYR A 236 16.53 -5.87 38.60
C TYR A 236 15.51 -4.87 39.18
N LEU A 237 15.49 -4.68 40.49
CA LEU A 237 14.76 -3.58 41.13
C LEU A 237 15.69 -2.93 42.15
N SER A 238 16.03 -1.65 41.96
CA SER A 238 16.75 -0.89 42.99
C SER A 238 15.95 -0.81 44.30
N ALA A 239 16.60 -0.38 45.39
CA ALA A 239 15.95 -0.33 46.71
C ALA A 239 14.69 0.55 46.73
N GLU A 240 14.70 1.66 45.98
CA GLU A 240 13.61 2.64 45.90
C GLU A 240 12.56 2.32 44.83
N GLN A 241 12.87 1.41 43.89
CA GLN A 241 11.93 1.03 42.83
C GLN A 241 10.87 0.07 43.35
N THR A 242 9.64 0.33 42.94
CA THR A 242 8.50 -0.58 43.05
C THR A 242 8.15 -1.15 41.68
N ILE A 243 7.36 -2.22 41.65
CA ILE A 243 6.80 -2.73 40.39
C ILE A 243 5.96 -1.61 39.76
N PRO A 244 6.12 -1.34 38.45
CA PRO A 244 5.24 -0.41 37.76
C PRO A 244 3.79 -0.86 37.88
N VAL A 245 2.86 0.09 38.00
CA VAL A 245 1.43 -0.18 38.05
C VAL A 245 0.69 0.64 37.01
N ASN A 246 -0.42 0.11 36.50
CA ASN A 246 -1.34 0.89 35.66
C ASN A 246 -2.16 1.88 36.49
N GLU A 247 -3.04 2.65 35.85
CA GLU A 247 -3.91 3.62 36.52
C GLU A 247 -4.86 2.99 37.57
N ALA A 248 -5.21 1.71 37.39
CA ALA A 248 -6.02 0.95 38.33
C ALA A 248 -5.22 0.39 39.53
N GLY A 249 -3.90 0.57 39.55
CA GLY A 249 -3.00 0.05 40.58
C GLY A 249 -2.62 -1.43 40.39
N GLU A 250 -2.88 -2.00 39.22
CA GLU A 250 -2.51 -3.36 38.87
C GLU A 250 -1.03 -3.42 38.48
N ALA A 251 -0.30 -4.38 39.06
CA ALA A 251 1.13 -4.52 38.83
C ALA A 251 1.41 -5.08 37.43
N LEU A 252 2.34 -4.43 36.72
CA LEU A 252 2.86 -4.92 35.45
C LEU A 252 3.84 -6.07 35.68
N ARG A 253 4.00 -6.91 34.67
CA ARG A 253 4.96 -8.02 34.64
C ARG A 253 6.12 -7.66 33.73
N LEU A 254 7.33 -8.06 34.13
CA LEU A 254 8.51 -7.88 33.29
C LEU A 254 8.34 -8.71 32.02
N LEU A 255 8.38 -8.05 30.87
CA LEU A 255 8.43 -8.69 29.57
C LEU A 255 9.88 -8.98 29.19
N ALA A 256 10.73 -7.97 29.22
CA ALA A 256 12.14 -8.09 28.85
C ALA A 256 13.00 -7.13 29.69
N GLN A 257 14.26 -7.50 29.87
CA GLN A 257 15.30 -6.65 30.43
C GLN A 257 16.54 -6.80 29.56
N ILE A 258 17.13 -5.68 29.15
CA ILE A 258 18.31 -5.65 28.28
C ILE A 258 19.40 -4.89 29.00
N ARG A 259 20.51 -5.58 29.23
CA ARG A 259 21.74 -4.97 29.72
C ARG A 259 22.46 -4.34 28.54
N LEU A 260 22.53 -3.01 28.54
CA LEU A 260 22.99 -2.25 27.39
C LEU A 260 24.48 -2.46 27.11
N GLU A 261 25.28 -2.84 28.13
CA GLU A 261 26.69 -3.18 27.92
C GLU A 261 26.90 -4.48 27.11
N ASP A 262 25.87 -5.33 26.99
CA ASP A 262 25.94 -6.58 26.22
C ASP A 262 25.66 -6.35 24.73
N LEU A 263 25.12 -5.18 24.36
CA LEU A 263 24.78 -4.88 22.99
C LEU A 263 26.06 -4.63 22.15
N PRO A 264 26.14 -5.15 20.91
CA PRO A 264 27.10 -4.61 19.96
C PRO A 264 26.79 -3.14 19.68
N ILE A 265 27.64 -2.47 18.89
CA ILE A 265 27.33 -1.14 18.36
C ILE A 265 25.95 -1.22 17.67
N ASN A 266 24.97 -0.58 18.29
CA ASN A 266 23.57 -0.67 17.90
C ASN A 266 23.19 0.52 17.00
N PRO A 267 22.29 0.33 16.02
CA PRO A 267 21.95 1.36 15.04
C PRO A 267 21.15 2.53 15.62
N LEU A 268 20.52 2.35 16.79
CA LEU A 268 19.64 3.33 17.40
C LEU A 268 20.39 4.38 18.24
N GLY A 269 21.65 4.12 18.60
CA GLY A 269 22.40 4.99 19.51
C GLY A 269 21.89 4.91 20.96
N LEU A 270 21.47 3.72 21.40
CA LEU A 270 21.09 3.47 22.79
C LEU A 270 22.25 3.79 23.76
N PRO A 271 21.95 4.13 25.03
CA PRO A 271 23.00 4.35 26.03
C PRO A 271 23.98 3.16 26.11
N GLU A 272 25.25 3.45 26.38
CA GLU A 272 26.32 2.42 26.43
C GLU A 272 26.23 1.50 27.66
N ASN A 273 25.48 1.91 28.68
CA ASN A 273 25.46 1.25 29.98
C ASN A 273 24.10 1.38 30.68
N GLY A 274 23.84 0.48 31.63
CA GLY A 274 22.61 0.38 32.39
C GLY A 274 21.65 -0.69 31.86
N LEU A 275 20.45 -0.72 32.45
CA LEU A 275 19.39 -1.65 32.09
C LEU A 275 18.23 -0.91 31.41
N LEU A 276 17.71 -1.50 30.34
CA LEU A 276 16.44 -1.13 29.73
C LEU A 276 15.42 -2.23 30.01
N GLN A 277 14.33 -1.90 30.72
CA GLN A 277 13.31 -2.86 31.11
C GLN A 277 11.98 -2.54 30.42
N PHE A 278 11.34 -3.58 29.91
CA PHE A 278 10.06 -3.52 29.22
C PHE A 278 9.03 -4.24 30.09
N TRP A 279 7.94 -3.54 30.38
CA TRP A 279 6.89 -4.00 31.29
C TRP A 279 5.56 -3.95 30.57
N VAL A 280 4.75 -4.99 30.76
CA VAL A 280 3.38 -5.06 30.22
C VAL A 280 2.43 -5.62 31.26
N LEU A 281 1.17 -5.22 31.19
CA LEU A 281 0.14 -5.75 32.07
C LEU A 281 -0.11 -7.23 31.75
N ASP A 282 -0.14 -8.07 32.78
CA ASP A 282 -0.38 -9.51 32.67
C ASP A 282 -1.88 -9.80 32.55
N ASN A 283 -2.43 -9.51 31.37
CA ASN A 283 -3.84 -9.74 31.05
C ASN A 283 -3.98 -10.54 29.74
N VAL A 284 -5.22 -10.88 29.37
CA VAL A 284 -5.52 -11.64 28.14
C VAL A 284 -5.20 -10.90 26.84
N TYR A 285 -4.85 -9.62 26.92
CA TYR A 285 -4.46 -8.77 25.79
C TYR A 285 -2.99 -8.34 25.87
N TYR A 286 -2.19 -8.95 26.74
CA TYR A 286 -0.77 -8.67 26.92
C TYR A 286 -0.45 -7.18 27.13
N GLY A 287 -1.33 -6.46 27.83
CA GLY A 287 -1.19 -5.03 28.07
C GLY A 287 -1.57 -4.12 26.91
N LEU A 288 -2.20 -4.64 25.85
CA LEU A 288 -2.80 -3.81 24.80
C LEU A 288 -4.30 -3.62 25.08
N GLU A 289 -4.66 -2.54 25.79
CA GLU A 289 -6.06 -2.24 26.11
C GLU A 289 -6.67 -1.29 25.06
N GLY A 290 -7.35 -1.86 24.06
CA GLY A 290 -8.09 -1.13 23.02
C GLY A 290 -7.31 -0.84 21.73
N PHE A 291 -8.04 -0.37 20.70
CA PHE A 291 -7.52 -0.09 19.35
C PHE A 291 -6.99 1.35 19.17
N ALA A 292 -6.83 2.12 20.25
CA ALA A 292 -6.50 3.55 20.17
C ALA A 292 -5.27 3.89 21.02
N ASP A 293 -4.15 4.11 20.33
CA ASP A 293 -2.94 4.94 20.56
C ASP A 293 -2.36 5.24 21.96
N SER A 294 -2.99 4.85 23.05
CA SER A 294 -2.33 4.84 24.34
C SER A 294 -3.16 3.98 25.29
N ALA A 295 -2.79 2.71 25.40
CA ALA A 295 -3.14 1.94 26.59
C ALA A 295 -2.33 2.54 27.75
N GLN A 296 -2.79 3.69 28.25
CA GLN A 296 -2.06 4.53 29.21
C GLN A 296 -1.81 3.71 30.48
N GLY A 297 -0.54 3.37 30.69
CA GLY A 297 -0.07 2.65 31.88
C GLY A 297 -0.17 1.13 31.84
N SER A 298 -0.66 0.49 30.77
CA SER A 298 -0.65 -0.98 30.65
C SER A 298 0.64 -1.53 30.04
N SER A 299 1.54 -0.65 29.61
CA SER A 299 2.94 -0.97 29.32
C SER A 299 3.82 0.21 29.70
N CYS A 300 5.10 -0.04 29.97
CA CYS A 300 6.09 1.02 30.12
C CYS A 300 7.51 0.50 29.85
N VAL A 301 8.41 1.44 29.56
CA VAL A 301 9.84 1.18 29.45
C VAL A 301 10.58 2.00 30.51
N ILE A 302 11.51 1.36 31.21
CA ILE A 302 12.29 1.97 32.28
C ILE A 302 13.77 1.83 31.96
N TYR A 303 14.46 2.96 31.89
CA TYR A 303 15.91 3.01 31.81
C TYR A 303 16.53 3.24 33.19
N ILE A 304 17.48 2.38 33.56
CA ILE A 304 18.22 2.43 34.82
C ILE A 304 19.70 2.59 34.49
N GLY A 305 20.19 3.84 34.50
CA GLY A 305 21.56 4.13 34.09
C GLY A 305 22.65 3.74 35.11
N ASN A 306 22.32 3.67 36.40
CA ASN A 306 23.26 3.31 37.47
C ASN A 306 22.73 2.12 38.25
N LEU A 307 23.47 1.02 38.25
CA LEU A 307 23.09 -0.21 38.93
C LEU A 307 23.73 -0.27 40.32
N ASP A 308 22.90 -0.46 41.33
CA ASP A 308 23.34 -0.84 42.67
C ASP A 308 23.61 -2.35 42.71
N HIS A 309 24.88 -2.72 42.75
CA HIS A 309 25.35 -4.10 42.80
C HIS A 309 25.28 -4.74 44.20
N GLU A 310 24.88 -3.98 45.24
CA GLU A 310 24.61 -4.54 46.57
C GLU A 310 23.21 -5.18 46.65
N ILE A 311 22.33 -4.91 45.67
CA ILE A 311 20.99 -5.50 45.60
C ILE A 311 21.10 -7.02 45.39
N SER A 312 20.52 -7.78 46.32
CA SER A 312 20.46 -9.24 46.24
C SER A 312 19.18 -9.72 45.55
N GLU A 313 19.25 -10.84 44.82
CA GLU A 313 18.06 -11.48 44.25
C GLU A 313 17.02 -11.80 45.32
N ALA A 314 17.46 -12.22 46.51
CA ALA A 314 16.58 -12.58 47.61
C ALA A 314 15.72 -11.39 48.05
N ASP A 315 16.24 -10.17 47.99
CA ASP A 315 15.49 -8.96 48.32
C ASP A 315 14.56 -8.53 47.20
N VAL A 316 14.96 -8.75 45.93
CA VAL A 316 14.06 -8.53 44.81
C VAL A 316 12.90 -9.53 44.84
N ARG A 317 13.13 -10.82 45.10
CA ARG A 317 12.06 -11.84 45.19
C ARG A 317 11.00 -11.53 46.26
N LYS A 318 11.37 -10.84 47.33
CA LYS A 318 10.42 -10.40 48.37
C LYS A 318 9.51 -9.26 47.89
N ARG A 319 9.98 -8.45 46.92
CA ARG A 319 9.28 -7.26 46.42
C ARG A 319 8.58 -7.48 45.09
N TYR A 320 9.12 -8.38 44.26
CA TYR A 320 8.56 -8.73 42.96
C TYR A 320 7.50 -9.82 43.12
N CYS A 321 6.25 -9.39 43.28
CA CYS A 321 5.08 -10.26 43.30
C CYS A 321 4.06 -9.74 42.30
N VAL A 322 3.90 -10.46 41.19
CA VAL A 322 2.81 -10.22 40.24
C VAL A 322 1.55 -10.84 40.83
N ASN A 323 0.60 -10.00 41.23
CA ASN A 323 -0.64 -10.47 41.84
C ASN A 323 -1.53 -11.10 40.76
N LYS A 324 -1.81 -12.41 40.87
CA LYS A 324 -2.61 -13.21 39.92
C LYS A 324 -2.02 -13.21 38.51
N PRO A 325 -0.91 -13.95 38.27
CA PRO A 325 -0.40 -14.12 36.92
C PRO A 325 -1.48 -14.71 36.03
N SER A 326 -1.59 -14.22 34.79
CA SER A 326 -2.50 -14.80 33.80
C SER A 326 -1.88 -16.07 33.26
N ASP A 327 -2.70 -17.12 33.12
CA ASP A 327 -2.31 -18.34 32.38
C ASP A 327 -2.16 -18.04 30.86
N SER A 328 -2.48 -16.82 30.42
CA SER A 328 -2.41 -16.41 29.03
C SER A 328 -1.13 -15.67 28.67
N PHE A 329 -0.29 -15.24 29.63
CA PHE A 329 0.93 -14.47 29.34
C PHE A 329 1.76 -15.16 28.25
N PRO A 330 2.42 -14.43 27.33
CA PRO A 330 2.96 -15.04 26.11
C PRO A 330 3.97 -16.16 26.33
N PHE A 331 4.53 -16.29 27.53
CA PHE A 331 5.44 -17.37 27.89
C PHE A 331 5.48 -17.60 29.40
N GLU A 332 5.94 -18.78 29.78
CA GLU A 332 6.30 -19.12 31.15
C GLU A 332 7.82 -19.09 31.35
N GLY A 333 8.27 -18.77 32.56
CA GLY A 333 9.69 -18.79 32.90
C GLY A 333 10.48 -17.57 32.46
N SER A 334 11.72 -17.80 32.04
CA SER A 334 12.66 -16.75 31.64
C SER A 334 13.71 -17.29 30.68
N PHE A 335 14.10 -16.45 29.71
CA PHE A 335 15.07 -16.81 28.68
C PHE A 335 16.21 -15.80 28.69
N GLY A 336 17.46 -16.26 28.63
CA GLY A 336 18.62 -15.39 28.43
C GLY A 336 18.63 -14.82 27.00
N MET A 337 19.36 -13.73 26.79
CA MET A 337 19.49 -13.09 25.48
C MET A 337 20.95 -13.03 25.02
N VAL A 338 21.19 -13.36 23.75
CA VAL A 338 22.48 -13.19 23.07
C VAL A 338 22.29 -12.26 21.89
N PHE A 339 23.19 -11.28 21.76
CA PHE A 339 23.07 -10.21 20.78
C PHE A 339 24.07 -10.36 19.63
N GLU A 340 23.60 -10.23 18.40
CA GLU A 340 24.43 -10.24 17.20
C GLU A 340 24.07 -9.06 16.30
N LYS A 341 25.07 -8.30 15.85
CA LYS A 341 24.84 -7.28 14.81
C LYS A 341 24.62 -7.99 13.48
N ARG A 342 23.48 -7.73 12.83
CA ARG A 342 23.15 -8.21 11.49
C ARG A 342 22.73 -7.05 10.59
N THR A 343 22.66 -7.32 9.29
CA THR A 343 22.13 -6.38 8.28
C THR A 343 20.83 -6.94 7.75
N GLN A 344 19.76 -6.16 7.85
CA GLN A 344 18.48 -6.50 7.22
C GLN A 344 18.48 -5.95 5.81
N HIS A 345 18.25 -6.84 4.84
CA HIS A 345 18.10 -6.51 3.43
C HIS A 345 16.71 -5.95 3.12
N LEU A 346 16.49 -5.55 1.86
CA LEU A 346 15.27 -4.95 1.32
C LEU A 346 14.00 -5.70 1.79
N PRO A 347 13.15 -5.09 2.64
CA PRO A 347 11.99 -5.75 3.25
C PRO A 347 10.77 -5.73 2.31
N LEU A 348 10.79 -6.50 1.22
CA LEU A 348 9.73 -6.53 0.21
C LEU A 348 8.34 -6.97 0.71
N TYR A 349 8.22 -7.36 1.99
CA TYR A 349 6.95 -7.56 2.67
C TYR A 349 6.23 -6.25 3.04
N LEU A 350 6.88 -5.09 2.94
CA LEU A 350 6.26 -3.78 3.16
C LEU A 350 5.52 -3.30 1.89
N ASP A 351 4.21 -3.11 1.99
CA ASP A 351 3.36 -2.70 0.86
C ASP A 351 3.84 -1.40 0.18
N GLU A 352 4.38 -0.45 0.95
CA GLU A 352 4.91 0.81 0.41
C GLU A 352 6.06 0.61 -0.59
N LEU A 353 6.82 -0.49 -0.45
CA LEU A 353 7.93 -0.81 -1.33
C LEU A 353 7.51 -1.35 -2.69
N GLU A 354 6.27 -1.81 -2.88
CA GLU A 354 5.81 -2.24 -4.21
C GLU A 354 5.92 -1.09 -5.22
N SER A 355 5.42 0.09 -4.84
CA SER A 355 5.48 1.28 -5.68
C SER A 355 6.92 1.76 -5.92
N VAL A 356 7.78 1.66 -4.90
CA VAL A 356 9.21 2.01 -4.98
C VAL A 356 9.91 1.07 -5.97
N PHE A 357 9.61 -0.24 -5.91
CA PHE A 357 10.19 -1.24 -6.78
C PHE A 357 9.76 -1.03 -8.23
N VAL A 358 8.47 -0.81 -8.49
CA VAL A 358 7.93 -0.51 -9.83
C VAL A 358 8.60 0.73 -10.42
N ASN A 359 8.73 1.79 -9.63
CA ASN A 359 9.38 3.02 -10.09
C ASN A 359 10.85 2.80 -10.43
N ALA A 360 11.60 2.09 -9.56
CA ALA A 360 13.00 1.77 -9.82
C ALA A 360 13.16 0.89 -11.06
N TRP A 361 12.31 -0.13 -11.23
CA TRP A 361 12.31 -0.97 -12.42
C TRP A 361 12.09 -0.15 -13.69
N ASN A 362 11.04 0.68 -13.71
CA ASN A 362 10.68 1.48 -14.89
C ASN A 362 11.74 2.54 -15.25
N GLN A 363 12.50 3.03 -14.26
CA GLN A 363 13.65 3.89 -14.50
C GLN A 363 14.84 3.13 -15.10
N HIS A 364 15.10 1.91 -14.63
CA HIS A 364 16.19 1.06 -15.16
C HIS A 364 15.87 0.48 -16.54
N TYR A 365 14.61 0.15 -16.80
CA TYR A 365 14.14 -0.54 -18.00
C TYR A 365 12.95 0.17 -18.66
N PRO A 366 13.13 1.38 -19.22
CA PRO A 366 12.05 2.15 -19.85
C PRO A 366 11.45 1.47 -21.10
N GLN A 367 12.12 0.46 -21.65
CA GLN A 367 11.65 -0.36 -22.78
C GLN A 367 10.86 -1.61 -22.33
N SER A 368 10.73 -1.83 -21.03
CA SER A 368 10.12 -3.02 -20.43
C SER A 368 9.39 -2.64 -19.15
N ILE A 369 8.50 -1.65 -19.26
CA ILE A 369 7.77 -1.10 -18.12
C ILE A 369 6.81 -2.14 -17.52
N ILE A 370 6.70 -2.13 -16.20
CA ILE A 370 5.71 -2.90 -15.44
C ILE A 370 4.71 -1.94 -14.79
N ALA A 371 3.45 -2.36 -14.66
CA ALA A 371 2.43 -1.65 -13.90
C ALA A 371 2.39 -2.11 -12.44
N THR A 372 2.61 -3.40 -12.19
CA THR A 372 2.70 -3.98 -10.83
C THR A 372 3.89 -4.93 -10.71
N VAL A 373 4.28 -5.24 -9.47
CA VAL A 373 5.32 -6.22 -9.17
C VAL A 373 4.93 -7.65 -9.58
N ASP A 374 3.63 -7.94 -9.75
CA ASP A 374 3.13 -9.24 -10.22
C ASP A 374 3.68 -9.62 -11.61
N GLU A 375 3.98 -8.61 -12.44
CA GLU A 375 4.56 -8.81 -13.78
C GLU A 375 6.00 -9.34 -13.73
N LEU A 376 6.66 -9.22 -12.58
CA LEU A 376 7.98 -9.82 -12.32
C LEU A 376 7.87 -11.30 -11.90
N GLY A 377 6.65 -11.75 -11.58
CA GLY A 377 6.30 -13.12 -11.21
C GLY A 377 7.23 -13.70 -10.15
N ILE A 378 7.75 -14.89 -10.44
CA ILE A 378 8.51 -15.72 -9.50
C ILE A 378 9.74 -15.02 -8.91
N TYR A 379 10.34 -14.05 -9.62
CA TYR A 379 11.52 -13.35 -9.11
C TYR A 379 11.17 -12.45 -7.92
N TYR A 380 10.07 -11.69 -8.03
CA TYR A 380 9.62 -10.84 -6.93
C TYR A 380 9.02 -11.67 -5.80
N GLU A 381 8.22 -12.69 -6.11
CA GLU A 381 7.64 -13.60 -5.11
C GLU A 381 8.73 -14.27 -4.26
N HIS A 382 9.74 -14.88 -4.88
CA HIS A 382 10.84 -15.50 -4.13
C HIS A 382 11.64 -14.50 -3.29
N ALA A 383 11.92 -13.30 -3.82
CA ALA A 383 12.64 -12.28 -3.08
C ALA A 383 11.81 -11.76 -1.89
N ARG A 384 10.49 -11.62 -2.07
CA ARG A 384 9.55 -11.26 -1.01
C ARG A 384 9.52 -12.31 0.08
N ASP A 385 9.37 -13.59 -0.28
CA ASP A 385 9.37 -14.71 0.66
C ASP A 385 10.67 -14.77 1.49
N GLN A 386 11.81 -14.46 0.88
CA GLN A 386 13.11 -14.40 1.58
C GLN A 386 13.30 -13.14 2.41
N SER A 387 12.53 -12.08 2.15
CA SER A 387 12.64 -10.80 2.88
C SER A 387 11.96 -10.82 4.24
N PHE A 388 11.04 -11.76 4.48
CA PHE A 388 10.38 -11.92 5.78
C PHE A 388 11.42 -12.17 6.86
N ASN A 389 11.49 -11.27 7.84
CA ASN A 389 12.43 -11.33 8.94
C ASN A 389 11.67 -11.22 10.26
N THR A 390 11.49 -12.37 10.90
CA THR A 390 10.80 -12.54 12.17
C THR A 390 11.78 -12.71 13.34
N ASP A 391 13.01 -12.21 13.21
CA ASP A 391 13.98 -12.22 14.32
C ASP A 391 13.40 -11.42 15.50
N HIS A 392 13.73 -11.86 16.73
CA HIS A 392 13.72 -10.95 17.88
C HIS A 392 14.82 -9.91 17.66
N LYS A 393 14.54 -8.62 17.83
CA LYS A 393 15.51 -7.58 17.43
C LYS A 393 15.36 -6.21 18.07
N ILE A 394 16.44 -5.43 17.96
CA ILE A 394 16.50 -3.98 18.21
C ILE A 394 16.90 -3.30 16.90
N GLY A 395 16.17 -2.27 16.49
CA GLY A 395 16.34 -1.59 15.21
C GLY A 395 15.86 -2.42 14.01
N GLY A 396 16.32 -2.10 12.81
CA GLY A 396 15.85 -2.75 11.58
C GLY A 396 14.48 -2.23 11.12
N TYR A 397 13.77 -3.06 10.36
CA TYR A 397 12.38 -2.83 9.96
C TYR A 397 11.46 -3.72 10.80
N PRO A 398 10.35 -3.19 11.32
CA PRO A 398 9.39 -4.00 12.06
C PRO A 398 8.74 -5.04 11.15
N PHE A 399 8.24 -6.10 11.78
CA PHE A 399 7.33 -7.05 11.19
C PHE A 399 6.02 -7.05 11.98
N PHE A 400 4.91 -7.30 11.28
CA PHE A 400 3.55 -7.35 11.81
C PHE A 400 2.82 -8.51 11.15
N SER A 401 2.04 -9.28 11.91
CA SER A 401 1.19 -10.33 11.34
C SER A 401 -0.05 -9.75 10.64
N GLN A 402 -0.48 -8.55 11.03
CA GLN A 402 -1.63 -7.84 10.48
C GLN A 402 -1.21 -6.56 9.76
N TYR A 403 -1.22 -5.42 10.44
CA TYR A 403 -0.92 -4.11 9.86
C TYR A 403 -0.11 -3.27 10.84
N ASP A 404 0.76 -2.40 10.32
CA ASP A 404 1.46 -1.41 11.13
C ASP A 404 0.44 -0.42 11.72
N PRO A 405 0.28 -0.34 13.05
CA PRO A 405 -0.69 0.55 13.67
C PRO A 405 -0.26 2.03 13.62
N ARG A 406 0.97 2.32 13.19
CA ARG A 406 1.53 3.67 13.20
C ARG A 406 1.04 4.49 12.01
N ASP A 407 0.54 5.70 12.30
CA ASP A 407 0.29 6.70 11.26
C ASP A 407 1.60 7.22 10.65
N ALA A 408 1.58 7.61 9.37
CA ALA A 408 2.76 8.14 8.66
C ALA A 408 3.40 9.38 9.31
N LYS A 409 2.68 10.10 10.19
CA LYS A 409 3.19 11.26 10.94
C LYS A 409 3.60 10.92 12.38
N THR A 410 3.58 9.65 12.76
CA THR A 410 3.97 9.23 14.10
C THR A 410 5.41 9.67 14.42
N PRO A 411 5.70 10.10 15.66
CA PRO A 411 7.08 10.31 16.08
C PRO A 411 7.81 8.98 16.37
N TYR A 412 7.09 7.87 16.58
CA TYR A 412 7.64 6.57 16.98
C TYR A 412 8.21 5.78 15.79
N THR A 413 9.28 6.30 15.20
CA THR A 413 9.86 5.75 13.96
C THR A 413 10.81 4.57 14.20
N ASP A 414 11.46 4.52 15.36
CA ASP A 414 12.53 3.56 15.64
C ASP A 414 12.00 2.34 16.40
N LEU A 415 12.30 1.13 15.88
CA LEU A 415 11.95 -0.13 16.52
C LEU A 415 12.88 -0.39 17.72
N LEU A 416 12.42 -0.09 18.92
CA LEU A 416 13.18 -0.25 20.16
C LEU A 416 13.35 -1.72 20.56
N LEU A 417 12.31 -2.53 20.39
CA LEU A 417 12.35 -3.97 20.64
C LEU A 417 11.26 -4.68 19.83
N GLN A 418 11.58 -5.84 19.28
CA GLN A 418 10.64 -6.78 18.69
C GLN A 418 10.85 -8.16 19.30
N ILE A 419 9.77 -8.80 19.74
CA ILE A 419 9.76 -10.18 20.25
C ILE A 419 8.72 -10.96 19.46
N ASN A 420 9.16 -11.96 18.71
CA ASN A 420 8.29 -12.82 17.93
C ASN A 420 7.76 -13.99 18.78
N SER A 421 6.75 -14.70 18.28
CA SER A 421 6.49 -16.06 18.76
C SER A 421 7.68 -16.96 18.39
N ASP A 422 8.07 -17.86 19.27
CA ASP A 422 9.29 -18.68 19.13
C ASP A 422 9.19 -19.96 19.98
N ASP A 423 10.08 -20.91 19.73
CA ASP A 423 10.28 -22.11 20.55
C ASP A 423 11.76 -22.23 20.94
N VAL A 424 12.03 -22.22 22.24
CA VAL A 424 13.38 -22.32 22.78
C VAL A 424 13.52 -23.66 23.52
N ASP A 425 14.08 -24.65 22.83
CA ASP A 425 14.23 -26.04 23.31
C ASP A 425 12.93 -26.65 23.86
N GLY A 426 11.79 -26.43 23.20
CA GLY A 426 10.48 -26.92 23.61
C GLY A 426 9.74 -26.05 24.63
N HIS A 427 10.25 -24.84 24.90
CA HIS A 427 9.56 -23.82 25.66
C HIS A 427 9.02 -22.74 24.72
N GLU A 428 7.69 -22.67 24.63
CA GLU A 428 7.00 -21.77 23.70
C GLU A 428 6.94 -20.33 24.23
N ILE A 429 7.16 -19.40 23.30
CA ILE A 429 6.78 -17.99 23.38
C ILE A 429 5.70 -17.79 22.32
N LEU A 430 4.49 -17.45 22.74
CA LEU A 430 3.33 -17.42 21.87
C LEU A 430 2.49 -16.15 22.10
N TRP A 431 2.48 -15.30 21.09
CA TRP A 431 1.64 -14.10 21.04
C TRP A 431 0.35 -14.43 20.29
N GLY A 432 -0.71 -14.82 21.00
CA GLY A 432 -1.98 -15.19 20.35
C GLY A 432 -1.80 -16.36 19.37
N ASP A 433 -2.21 -16.19 18.11
CA ASP A 433 -1.98 -17.17 17.03
C ASP A 433 -0.64 -16.88 16.32
N CYS A 434 0.47 -17.26 16.96
CA CYS A 434 1.84 -17.14 16.43
C CYS A 434 2.22 -15.72 15.96
N GLY A 435 1.85 -14.73 16.75
CA GLY A 435 2.05 -13.32 16.48
C GLY A 435 3.39 -12.75 16.93
N ILE A 436 3.42 -11.42 17.05
CA ILE A 436 4.62 -10.63 17.33
C ILE A 436 4.28 -9.39 18.16
N ALA A 437 5.22 -8.96 19.00
CA ALA A 437 5.14 -7.73 19.77
C ALA A 437 6.26 -6.76 19.42
N ASN A 438 5.96 -5.46 19.45
CA ASN A 438 6.87 -4.39 19.08
C ASN A 438 6.78 -3.22 20.06
N PHE A 439 7.93 -2.59 20.32
CA PHE A 439 8.07 -1.32 21.01
C PHE A 439 8.73 -0.32 20.07
N PHE A 440 8.17 0.89 19.98
CA PHE A 440 8.67 1.96 19.13
C PHE A 440 8.92 3.24 19.92
N ILE A 441 9.97 3.96 19.58
CA ILE A 441 10.38 5.18 20.29
C ILE A 441 10.70 6.30 19.29
N ALA A 442 10.57 7.54 19.73
CA ALA A 442 11.04 8.68 18.96
C ALA A 442 12.58 8.79 19.04
N PRO A 443 13.30 9.07 17.94
CA PRO A 443 14.76 9.19 17.96
C PRO A 443 15.29 10.27 18.93
N VAL A 444 14.51 11.34 19.10
CA VAL A 444 14.83 12.43 20.03
C VAL A 444 14.84 11.98 21.50
N ASP A 445 14.00 11.00 21.83
CA ASP A 445 13.85 10.47 23.17
C ASP A 445 14.99 9.51 23.54
N ILE A 446 15.51 8.74 22.56
CA ILE A 446 16.75 7.95 22.75
C ILE A 446 17.91 8.90 23.11
N THR A 447 18.07 9.99 22.34
CA THR A 447 19.15 10.97 22.58
C THR A 447 19.02 11.63 23.95
N ALA A 448 17.78 11.93 24.38
CA ALA A 448 17.49 12.48 25.70
C ALA A 448 17.58 11.45 26.84
N ARG A 449 17.77 10.16 26.52
CA ARG A 449 17.67 9.02 27.45
C ARG A 449 16.32 8.95 28.16
N ASN A 450 15.28 9.39 27.46
CA ASN A 450 13.92 9.46 27.95
C ASN A 450 13.10 8.30 27.38
N PHE A 451 12.87 7.26 28.17
CA PHE A 451 12.12 6.07 27.72
C PHE A 451 10.69 6.03 28.25
N THR A 452 10.17 7.16 28.74
CA THR A 452 8.82 7.22 29.33
C THR A 452 7.71 7.28 28.29
N ASP A 453 8.03 7.63 27.04
CA ASP A 453 7.09 7.75 25.93
C ASP A 453 7.49 6.76 24.81
N VAL A 454 6.93 5.56 24.90
CA VAL A 454 7.20 4.45 23.98
C VAL A 454 5.87 3.85 23.56
N LEU A 455 5.69 3.67 22.26
CA LEU A 455 4.54 2.98 21.70
C LEU A 455 4.76 1.47 21.82
N TYR A 456 3.81 0.77 22.41
CA TYR A 456 3.76 -0.69 22.47
C TYR A 456 2.58 -1.21 21.66
N THR A 457 2.81 -2.27 20.89
CA THR A 457 1.79 -2.99 20.15
C THR A 457 2.14 -4.47 20.05
N TRP A 458 1.14 -5.31 19.80
CA TRP A 458 1.31 -6.68 19.36
C TRP A 458 0.14 -7.08 18.46
N ASP A 459 0.37 -8.02 17.56
CA ASP A 459 -0.68 -8.62 16.73
C ASP A 459 -0.39 -10.11 16.50
N CYS A 460 -1.36 -10.82 15.91
CA CYS A 460 -1.24 -12.23 15.53
C CYS A 460 -2.06 -12.54 14.27
N TYR A 461 -1.92 -13.73 13.71
CA TYR A 461 -2.57 -14.12 12.45
C TYR A 461 -4.10 -14.25 12.53
#